data_AF-A0A944EUA9-F1
#
_entry.id   AF-A0A944EUA9-F1
#
_cell.length_a   1.000
_cell.length_b   1.000
_cell.length_c   1.000
_cell.angle_alpha   90.00
_cell.angle_beta   90.00
_cell.angle_gamma   90.00
#
_symmetry.space_group_name_H-M   'P 1'
#
loop_
_entity.id
_entity.type
_entity.pdbx_description
1 polymer ?
#
loop_
_entity_poly.entity_id
_entity_poly.type
_entity_poly.pdbx_seq_one_letter_code
_entity_poly.pdbx_strand_id
1 'polypeptide(L)'
;ATCLYAVYNPHRHRLRYAASGHLPPLLVAADTAYLELPPALPLGLGSTPVDREVAFPPGTSLLLYTDGLVENRALSLDFCLAALRQTCGALPAAARTDPQQITERALELLNTPDRVDDDTALLAATAEPSCRTGDPQADGSAIQPTATARSHC
;
A
#
# COMPACT_ATOMS: atom_id res chain seq x y z
N ALA A 1 -3.76 -16.89 8.09
CA ALA A 1 -2.53 -16.13 7.82
C ALA A 1 -2.58 -15.60 6.39
N THR A 2 -2.55 -14.28 6.23
CA THR A 2 -2.51 -13.60 4.93
C THR A 2 -1.11 -13.05 4.71
N CYS A 3 -0.72 -12.84 3.45
CA CYS A 3 0.57 -12.25 3.13
C CYS A 3 0.50 -11.48 1.82
N LEU A 4 1.14 -10.32 1.80
CA LEU A 4 1.41 -9.53 0.61
C LEU A 4 2.89 -9.17 0.62
N TYR A 5 3.57 -9.36 -0.49
CA TYR A 5 4.93 -8.87 -0.67
C TYR A 5 5.08 -8.15 -2.00
N ALA A 6 5.98 -7.17 -2.03
CA ALA A 6 6.31 -6.43 -3.22
C ALA A 6 7.82 -6.19 -3.29
N VAL A 7 8.37 -6.29 -4.50
CA VAL A 7 9.79 -6.09 -4.81
C VAL A 7 9.88 -5.01 -5.87
N TYR A 8 10.51 -3.89 -5.52
CA TYR A 8 10.74 -2.78 -6.44
C TYR A 8 12.09 -2.92 -7.15
N ASN A 9 12.08 -2.80 -8.48
CA ASN A 9 13.27 -2.72 -9.30
C ASN A 9 13.51 -1.26 -9.75
N PRO A 10 14.51 -0.56 -9.16
CA PRO A 10 14.73 0.85 -9.46
C PRO A 10 15.36 1.10 -10.83
N HIS A 11 16.03 0.11 -11.44
CA HIS A 11 16.61 0.26 -12.78
C HIS A 11 15.56 0.18 -13.88
N ARG A 12 14.49 -0.58 -13.65
CA ARG A 12 13.39 -0.76 -14.61
C ARG A 12 12.14 0.04 -14.25
N HIS A 13 12.12 0.66 -13.07
CA HIS A 13 10.93 1.31 -12.51
C HIS A 13 9.70 0.40 -12.53
N ARG A 14 9.89 -0.85 -12.07
CA ARG A 14 8.83 -1.86 -12.04
C ARG A 14 8.67 -2.43 -10.64
N LEU A 15 7.42 -2.61 -10.25
CA LEU A 15 7.05 -3.23 -8.99
C LEU A 15 6.48 -4.61 -9.28
N ARG A 16 7.10 -5.64 -8.71
CA ARG A 16 6.61 -7.01 -8.77
C ARG A 16 5.99 -7.38 -7.44
N TYR A 17 4.76 -7.88 -7.44
CA TYR A 17 3.99 -8.11 -6.22
C TYR A 17 3.20 -9.41 -6.31
N ALA A 18 2.95 -10.04 -5.16
CA ALA A 18 2.06 -11.18 -5.05
C ALA A 18 1.39 -11.21 -3.67
N ALA A 19 0.18 -11.75 -3.61
CA ALA A 19 -0.61 -11.85 -2.40
C ALA A 19 -1.17 -13.25 -2.19
N SER A 20 -1.42 -13.59 -0.92
CA SER A 20 -2.06 -14.82 -0.46
C SER A 20 -3.11 -14.43 0.57
N GLY A 21 -4.39 -14.44 0.16
CA GLY A 21 -5.52 -14.05 0.99
C GLY A 21 -5.53 -12.60 1.49
N HIS A 22 -4.65 -11.72 0.99
CA HIS A 22 -4.55 -10.33 1.40
C HIS A 22 -5.37 -9.40 0.50
N LEU A 23 -5.86 -8.29 1.06
CA LEU A 23 -6.57 -7.25 0.31
C LEU A 23 -5.66 -6.56 -0.73
N PRO A 24 -6.23 -6.04 -1.84
CA PRO A 24 -5.44 -5.40 -2.89
C PRO A 24 -4.71 -4.15 -2.38
N PRO A 25 -3.40 -4.02 -2.60
CA PRO A 25 -2.68 -2.81 -2.24
C PRO A 25 -3.13 -1.64 -3.10
N LEU A 26 -3.05 -0.43 -2.54
CA LEU A 26 -3.46 0.78 -3.21
C LEU A 26 -2.25 1.47 -3.84
N LEU A 27 -2.30 1.69 -5.16
CA LEU A 27 -1.38 2.56 -5.86
C LEU A 27 -1.84 4.01 -5.69
N VAL A 28 -1.01 4.84 -5.05
CA VAL A 28 -1.30 6.26 -4.81
C VAL A 28 -0.53 7.09 -5.84
N ALA A 29 -1.29 7.64 -6.78
CA ALA A 29 -0.81 8.42 -7.92
C ALA A 29 -1.90 9.41 -8.37
N ALA A 30 -1.69 10.08 -9.51
CA ALA A 30 -2.73 10.91 -10.15
C ALA A 30 -4.05 10.13 -10.30
N ASP A 31 -3.96 8.88 -10.74
CA ASP A 31 -5.01 7.89 -10.95
C ASP A 31 -4.99 6.81 -9.87
N THR A 32 -5.15 7.23 -8.61
CA THR A 32 -5.14 6.32 -7.45
C THR A 32 -6.08 5.12 -7.67
N ALA A 33 -5.53 3.91 -7.60
CA ALA A 33 -6.22 2.67 -7.98
C ALA A 33 -5.66 1.45 -7.24
N TYR A 34 -6.50 0.43 -7.06
CA TYR A 34 -6.07 -0.84 -6.47
C TYR A 34 -5.30 -1.68 -7.48
N LEU A 35 -4.22 -2.33 -7.03
CA LEU A 35 -3.53 -3.32 -7.85
C LEU A 35 -4.37 -4.59 -7.93
N GLU A 36 -4.50 -5.13 -9.14
CA GLU A 36 -5.20 -6.40 -9.35
C GLU A 36 -4.41 -7.55 -8.74
N LEU A 37 -5.07 -8.32 -7.88
CA LEU A 37 -4.52 -9.53 -7.27
C LEU A 37 -5.22 -10.77 -7.85
N PRO A 38 -4.46 -11.74 -8.40
CA PRO A 38 -5.01 -13.05 -8.69
C PRO A 38 -5.58 -13.70 -7.43
N PRO A 39 -6.71 -14.44 -7.52
CA PRO A 39 -7.21 -15.22 -6.40
C PRO A 39 -6.14 -16.20 -5.90
N ALA A 40 -5.80 -16.10 -4.62
CA ALA A 40 -4.86 -16.99 -3.96
C ALA A 40 -5.39 -17.34 -2.57
N LEU A 41 -5.31 -18.61 -2.19
CA LEU A 41 -5.71 -19.03 -0.86
C LEU A 41 -4.74 -18.45 0.18
N PRO A 42 -5.18 -18.31 1.44
CA PRO A 42 -4.30 -18.03 2.57
C PRO A 42 -3.09 -18.98 2.64
N LEU A 43 -2.00 -18.50 3.23
CA LEU A 43 -0.78 -19.28 3.36
C LEU A 43 -1.05 -20.57 4.14
N GLY A 44 -0.46 -21.67 3.67
CA GLY A 44 -0.62 -23.00 4.27
C GLY A 44 -1.79 -23.82 3.72
N LEU A 45 -2.61 -23.27 2.82
CA LEU A 45 -3.75 -23.98 2.20
C LEU A 45 -3.47 -24.51 0.79
N GLY A 46 -2.19 -24.60 0.40
CA GLY A 46 -1.77 -25.30 -0.81
C GLY A 46 -1.81 -24.49 -2.11
N SER A 47 -1.96 -23.17 -2.06
CA SER A 47 -1.80 -22.31 -3.26
C SER A 47 -0.42 -21.66 -3.32
N THR A 48 0.19 -21.64 -4.50
CA THR A 48 1.33 -20.76 -4.80
C THR A 48 0.78 -19.44 -5.36
N PRO A 49 1.05 -18.28 -4.70
CA PRO A 49 0.66 -16.98 -5.22
C PRO A 49 1.25 -16.75 -6.61
N VAL A 50 0.43 -16.23 -7.53
CA VAL A 50 0.90 -15.80 -8.85
C VAL A 50 1.38 -14.35 -8.72
N ASP A 51 2.63 -14.08 -9.10
CA ASP A 51 3.16 -12.73 -9.12
C ASP A 51 2.67 -11.93 -10.34
N ARG A 52 2.56 -10.61 -10.14
CA ARG A 52 2.23 -9.63 -11.17
C ARG A 52 3.27 -8.53 -11.15
N GLU A 53 3.39 -7.81 -12.25
CA GLU A 53 4.33 -6.70 -12.37
C GLU A 53 3.63 -5.49 -12.99
N VAL A 54 3.83 -4.31 -12.41
CA VAL A 54 3.25 -3.03 -12.86
C VAL A 54 4.34 -1.97 -13.02
N ALA A 55 4.04 -0.92 -13.77
CA ALA A 55 4.91 0.25 -13.83
C ALA A 55 4.88 0.97 -12.47
N PHE A 56 6.05 1.37 -11.99
CA PHE A 56 6.22 2.07 -10.73
C PHE A 56 7.31 3.15 -10.89
N PRO A 57 7.03 4.20 -11.67
CA PRO A 57 7.98 5.29 -11.92
C PRO A 57 8.21 6.13 -10.66
N PRO A 58 9.32 6.89 -10.59
CA PRO A 58 9.56 7.84 -9.52
C PRO A 58 8.39 8.79 -9.28
N GLY A 59 8.10 9.08 -8.01
CA GLY A 59 6.92 9.87 -7.60
C GLY A 59 5.62 9.06 -7.55
N THR A 60 5.68 7.73 -7.68
CA THR A 60 4.56 6.84 -7.44
C THR A 60 4.68 6.24 -6.04
N SER A 61 3.57 6.12 -5.32
CA SER A 61 3.55 5.53 -4.00
C SER A 61 2.65 4.30 -3.94
N LEU A 62 3.00 3.37 -3.06
CA LEU A 62 2.26 2.15 -2.80
C LEU A 62 1.84 2.13 -1.33
N LEU A 63 0.57 1.84 -1.05
CA LEU A 63 0.04 1.64 0.28
C LEU A 63 -0.41 0.19 0.47
N LEU A 64 0.24 -0.49 1.41
CA LEU A 64 -0.15 -1.79 1.94
C LEU A 64 -0.84 -1.57 3.29
N TYR A 65 -1.87 -2.35 3.58
CA TYR A 65 -2.68 -2.22 4.78
C TYR A 65 -3.30 -3.56 5.16
N THR A 66 -3.49 -3.81 6.46
CA THR A 66 -4.27 -4.96 6.94
C THR A 66 -5.78 -4.68 6.83
N ASP A 67 -6.58 -5.75 6.87
CA ASP A 67 -8.04 -5.70 6.86
C ASP A 67 -8.63 -4.89 8.01
N GLY A 68 -7.98 -4.88 9.18
CA GLY A 68 -8.37 -4.02 10.30
C GLY A 68 -8.48 -2.52 9.98
N LEU A 69 -7.84 -2.02 8.91
CA LEU A 69 -8.02 -0.63 8.44
C LEU A 69 -9.42 -0.38 7.84
N VAL A 70 -9.97 -1.37 7.13
CA VAL A 70 -11.17 -1.24 6.31
C VAL A 70 -12.35 -2.04 6.86
N GLU A 71 -12.16 -2.77 7.95
CA GLU A 71 -13.22 -3.52 8.62
C GLU A 71 -14.20 -2.60 9.36
N ASN A 72 -15.49 -2.80 9.08
CA ASN A 72 -16.58 -2.02 9.67
C ASN A 72 -17.84 -2.89 9.76
N ARG A 73 -18.61 -2.76 10.85
CA ARG A 73 -19.82 -3.58 11.06
C ARG A 73 -21.02 -3.13 10.24
N ALA A 74 -21.09 -1.84 9.93
CA ALA A 74 -22.21 -1.21 9.25
C ALA A 74 -21.98 -1.05 7.73
N LEU A 75 -20.73 -1.09 7.28
CA LEU A 75 -20.34 -0.83 5.90
C LEU A 75 -19.79 -2.10 5.24
N SER A 76 -20.05 -2.26 3.94
CA SER A 76 -19.44 -3.35 3.16
C SER A 76 -17.95 -3.08 2.93
N LEU A 77 -17.18 -4.16 2.76
CA LEU A 77 -15.76 -4.06 2.40
C LEU A 77 -15.55 -3.19 1.15
N ASP A 78 -16.38 -3.36 0.12
CA ASP A 78 -16.29 -2.56 -1.11
C ASP A 78 -16.48 -1.06 -0.86
N PHE A 79 -17.39 -0.70 0.06
CA PHE A 79 -17.60 0.70 0.43
C PHE A 79 -16.38 1.26 1.15
N CYS A 80 -15.82 0.51 2.12
CA CYS A 80 -14.62 0.92 2.83
C CYS A 80 -13.40 1.05 1.90
N LEU A 81 -13.24 0.14 0.94
CA LEU A 81 -12.20 0.23 -0.09
C LEU A 81 -12.41 1.46 -1.00
N ALA A 82 -13.64 1.72 -1.44
CA ALA A 82 -13.94 2.92 -2.22
C ALA A 82 -13.61 4.20 -1.42
N ALA A 83 -13.95 4.24 -0.14
CA ALA A 83 -13.64 5.35 0.76
C ALA A 83 -12.12 5.53 0.95
N LEU A 84 -11.35 4.45 1.14
CA LEU A 84 -9.89 4.51 1.24
C LEU A 84 -9.26 5.09 -0.04
N ARG A 85 -9.67 4.55 -1.20
CA ARG A 85 -9.20 5.04 -2.51
C ARG A 85 -9.52 6.53 -2.70
N GLN A 86 -10.74 6.95 -2.37
CA GLN A 86 -11.15 8.35 -2.50
C GLN A 86 -10.35 9.26 -1.55
N THR A 87 -10.17 8.83 -0.31
CA THR A 87 -9.48 9.58 0.74
C THR A 87 -8.00 9.81 0.41
N CYS A 88 -7.28 8.79 -0.05
CA CYS A 88 -5.90 8.92 -0.52
C CYS A 88 -5.82 9.63 -1.87
N GLY A 89 -6.77 9.38 -2.78
CA GLY A 89 -6.83 10.02 -4.11
C GLY A 89 -7.15 11.51 -4.06
N ALA A 90 -7.73 12.01 -2.96
CA ALA A 90 -7.99 13.42 -2.72
C ALA A 90 -6.75 14.20 -2.23
N LEU A 91 -5.64 13.53 -1.91
CA LEU A 91 -4.41 14.21 -1.48
C LEU A 91 -3.89 15.17 -2.55
N PRO A 92 -3.31 16.32 -2.17
CA PRO A 92 -2.53 17.15 -3.08
C PRO A 92 -1.37 16.35 -3.71
N ALA A 93 -0.95 16.72 -4.92
CA ALA A 93 0.09 15.98 -5.64
C ALA A 93 1.39 15.81 -4.82
N ALA A 94 1.82 16.85 -4.09
CA ALA A 94 3.01 16.79 -3.23
C ALA A 94 2.85 15.84 -2.03
N ALA A 95 1.64 15.67 -1.51
CA ALA A 95 1.37 14.76 -0.41
C ALA A 95 1.28 13.29 -0.87
N ARG A 96 0.94 13.06 -2.14
CA ARG A 96 0.92 11.70 -2.74
C ARG A 96 2.30 11.09 -2.92
N THR A 97 3.37 11.86 -2.75
CA THR A 97 4.75 11.38 -2.78
C THR A 97 5.36 11.26 -1.39
N ASP A 98 4.62 11.62 -0.34
CA ASP A 98 5.10 11.56 1.05
C ASP A 98 4.45 10.35 1.76
N PRO A 99 5.23 9.28 2.03
CA PRO A 99 4.71 8.08 2.68
C PRO A 99 4.04 8.35 4.04
N GLN A 100 4.51 9.36 4.78
CA GLN A 100 3.92 9.73 6.07
C GLN A 100 2.53 10.31 5.88
N GLN A 101 2.37 11.29 4.98
CA GLN A 101 1.08 11.89 4.70
C GLN A 101 0.07 10.89 4.13
N ILE A 102 0.52 9.94 3.29
CA ILE A 102 -0.34 8.86 2.79
C ILE A 102 -0.84 7.99 3.95
N THR A 103 0.05 7.61 4.86
CA THR A 103 -0.28 6.76 6.00
C THR A 103 -1.24 7.47 6.95
N GLU A 104 -0.96 8.73 7.30
CA GLU A 104 -1.83 9.57 8.13
C GLU A 104 -3.21 9.74 7.51
N ARG A 105 -3.26 9.99 6.20
CA ARG A 105 -4.51 10.14 5.46
C ARG A 105 -5.33 8.84 5.45
N ALA A 106 -4.67 7.70 5.27
CA ALA A 106 -5.33 6.39 5.32
C ALA A 106 -5.89 6.08 6.73
N LEU A 107 -5.16 6.43 7.78
CA LEU A 107 -5.57 6.25 9.18
C LEU A 107 -6.82 7.05 9.55
N GLU A 108 -7.23 8.04 8.76
CA GLU A 108 -8.50 8.74 9.00
C GLU A 108 -9.72 7.83 8.91
N LEU A 109 -9.63 6.72 8.16
CA LEU A 109 -10.70 5.71 8.12
C LEU A 109 -10.98 5.11 9.50
N LEU A 110 -9.99 5.11 10.39
CA LEU A 110 -10.16 4.63 11.76
C LEU A 110 -11.15 5.47 12.59
N ASN A 111 -11.45 6.70 12.15
CA ASN A 111 -12.37 7.60 12.84
C ASN A 111 -13.83 7.43 12.39
N THR A 112 -14.12 6.44 11.54
CA THR A 112 -15.47 6.15 11.05
C THR A 112 -16.31 5.48 12.16
N PRO A 113 -17.61 5.82 12.31
CA PRO A 113 -18.52 5.11 13.23
C PRO A 113 -18.59 3.61 12.94
N ASP A 114 -18.96 2.82 13.97
CA ASP A 114 -19.23 1.38 13.87
C ASP A 114 -18.05 0.53 13.37
N ARG A 115 -16.83 1.05 13.53
CA ARG A 115 -15.60 0.35 13.18
C ARG A 115 -15.37 -0.86 14.10
N VAL A 116 -14.74 -1.88 13.54
CA VAL A 116 -14.23 -3.01 14.33
C VAL A 116 -12.86 -2.63 14.89
N ASP A 117 -12.65 -2.90 16.18
CA ASP A 117 -11.33 -2.83 16.78
C ASP A 117 -10.56 -4.10 16.42
N ASP A 118 -9.76 -4.00 15.36
CA ASP A 118 -8.84 -5.04 14.92
C ASP A 118 -7.44 -4.45 14.64
N ASP A 119 -6.44 -5.33 14.64
CA ASP A 119 -5.04 -4.99 14.43
C ASP A 119 -4.83 -4.32 13.06
N THR A 120 -4.33 -3.09 13.11
CA THR A 120 -4.16 -2.26 11.92
C THR A 120 -2.69 -1.98 11.67
N ALA A 121 -2.14 -2.49 10.58
CA ALA A 121 -0.79 -2.15 10.12
C ALA A 121 -0.83 -1.56 8.71
N LEU A 122 -0.05 -0.50 8.48
CA LEU A 122 0.08 0.19 7.20
C LEU A 122 1.57 0.32 6.85
N LEU A 123 1.88 0.17 5.57
CA LEU A 123 3.18 0.45 4.99
C LEU A 123 2.97 1.26 3.72
N ALA A 124 3.43 2.51 3.72
CA ALA A 124 3.51 3.34 2.53
C ALA A 124 4.95 3.35 2.00
N ALA A 125 5.13 3.29 0.69
CA ALA A 125 6.45 3.38 0.08
C ALA A 125 6.41 4.20 -1.22
N THR A 126 7.27 5.21 -1.34
CA THR A 126 7.38 6.07 -2.54
C THR A 126 8.63 5.69 -3.35
N ALA A 127 8.50 5.54 -4.67
CA ALA A 127 9.67 5.43 -5.55
C ALA A 127 10.38 6.77 -5.68
N GLU A 128 11.66 6.80 -5.31
CA GLU A 128 12.46 8.01 -5.41
C GLU A 128 13.02 8.22 -6.82
N PRO A 129 13.25 9.47 -7.24
CA PRO A 129 14.07 9.76 -8.40
C PRO A 129 15.47 9.19 -8.15
N SER A 130 15.92 8.25 -8.98
CA SER A 130 17.32 7.81 -8.94
C SER A 130 18.20 9.00 -9.32
N CYS A 131 18.97 9.53 -8.36
CA CYS A 131 20.01 10.50 -8.66
C CYS A 131 20.97 9.89 -9.69
N ARG A 132 21.20 10.56 -10.82
CA ARG A 132 22.19 10.09 -11.80
C ARG A 132 23.57 10.15 -11.15
N THR A 133 24.25 9.01 -11.18
CA THR A 133 25.55 8.69 -10.58
C THR A 133 26.61 9.77 -10.80
N GLY A 134 27.13 10.28 -9.69
CA GLY A 134 28.31 11.16 -9.61
C GLY A 134 28.87 11.32 -8.20
N ASP A 135 28.16 10.86 -7.16
CA ASP A 135 28.56 11.03 -5.76
C ASP A 135 28.86 9.66 -5.11
N PRO A 136 30.11 9.38 -4.69
CA PRO A 136 30.52 8.10 -4.11
C PRO A 136 29.91 7.79 -2.72
N GLN A 137 29.03 8.65 -2.20
CA GLN A 137 28.33 8.49 -0.91
C GLN A 137 26.79 8.45 -0.99
N ALA A 138 26.18 8.28 -2.18
CA ALA A 138 24.72 8.15 -2.28
C ALA A 138 24.21 6.79 -1.74
N ASP A 139 24.10 6.67 -0.42
CA ASP A 139 23.36 5.63 0.32
C ASP A 139 21.82 5.82 0.19
N GLY A 140 21.37 6.37 -0.94
CA GLY A 140 19.97 6.70 -1.17
C GLY A 140 19.19 5.44 -1.52
N SER A 141 18.45 4.87 -0.56
CA SER A 141 17.43 3.87 -0.85
C SER A 141 16.52 4.37 -1.97
N ALA A 142 16.40 3.62 -3.07
CA ALA A 142 15.59 4.00 -4.23
C ALA A 142 14.07 4.01 -3.95
N ILE A 143 13.69 3.65 -2.73
CA ILE A 143 12.33 3.69 -2.21
C ILE A 143 12.36 4.33 -0.81
N GLN A 144 11.42 5.22 -0.52
CA GLN A 144 11.20 5.79 0.81
C GLN A 144 10.02 5.08 1.49
N PRO A 145 10.25 4.20 2.48
CA PRO A 145 9.18 3.53 3.21
C PRO A 145 8.83 4.25 4.52
N THR A 146 7.55 4.22 4.89
CA THR A 146 7.03 4.53 6.22
C THR A 146 6.08 3.42 6.65
N ALA A 147 6.31 2.87 7.84
CA ALA A 147 5.43 1.86 8.44
C ALA A 147 4.78 2.42 9.70
N THR A 148 3.49 2.14 9.89
CA THR A 148 2.77 2.43 11.13
C THR A 148 1.94 1.21 11.51
N ALA A 149 1.95 0.85 12.79
CA ALA A 149 1.10 -0.19 13.34
C ALA A 149 0.32 0.34 14.54
N ARG A 150 -0.93 -0.08 14.64
CA ARG A 150 -1.81 0.12 15.78
C ARG A 150 -2.34 -1.25 16.16
N SER A 151 -1.82 -1.78 17.25
CA SER A 151 -2.33 -2.99 17.88
C SER A 151 -3.19 -2.63 19.08
N HIS A 152 -4.24 -3.41 19.32
CA HIS A 152 -5.00 -3.34 20.56
C HIS A 152 -4.85 -4.69 21.29
N CYS A 153 -4.41 -4.64 22.55
CA CYS A 153 -4.41 -5.78 23.47
C CYS A 153 -5.73 -5.84 24.24
#